data_AF-A0A1G9T838-F1
#
_entry.id   AF-A0A1G9T838-F1
#
_cell.length_a   1.000
_cell.length_b   1.000
_cell.length_c   1.000
_cell.angle_alpha   90.00
_cell.angle_beta   90.00
_cell.angle_gamma   90.00
#
_symmetry.space_group_name_H-M   'P 1'
#
loop_
_entity.id
_entity.type
_entity.pdbx_description
1 polymer ?
#
loop_
_entity_poly.entity_id
_entity_poly.type
_entity_poly.pdbx_seq_one_letter_code
_entity_poly.pdbx_strand_id
1 'polypeptide(L)'
;MSTTNRPRSQTGPTCLDLSRAEAWVVHHVALSALTDDGESSHAPQPWWALETAQKLEAGVRSFTQFEGWRLRVELLAYAADLSTPDGDAAVARTVGDRLERSFAPAPPAIENDMAVDQALRPDLD
;
A
#
# COMPACT_ATOMS: atom_id res chain seq x y z
N MET A 1 -38.61 14.85 10.41
CA MET A 1 -37.27 15.06 9.83
C MET A 1 -36.33 14.04 10.46
N SER A 2 -36.10 12.91 9.79
CA SER A 2 -35.25 11.83 10.30
C SER A 2 -33.83 12.05 9.80
N THR A 3 -32.92 12.38 10.70
CA THR A 3 -31.49 12.46 10.41
C THR A 3 -30.92 11.05 10.41
N THR A 4 -30.68 10.50 9.21
CA THR A 4 -29.94 9.24 9.05
C THR A 4 -28.49 9.47 9.48
N ASN A 5 -28.15 9.01 10.68
CA ASN A 5 -26.80 8.99 11.22
C ASN A 5 -25.97 7.97 10.42
N ARG A 6 -25.24 8.42 9.39
CA ARG A 6 -24.22 7.56 8.73
C ARG A 6 -23.14 7.25 9.76
N PRO A 7 -22.78 5.97 9.99
CA PRO A 7 -21.65 5.65 10.86
C PRO A 7 -20.41 6.37 10.33
N ARG A 8 -19.72 7.11 11.20
CA ARG A 8 -18.44 7.75 10.86
C ARG A 8 -17.49 6.64 10.43
N SER A 9 -17.08 6.66 9.16
CA SER A 9 -16.00 5.80 8.65
C SER A 9 -14.81 5.95 9.59
N GLN A 10 -14.29 4.85 10.15
CA GLN A 10 -13.10 4.88 11.00
C GLN A 10 -11.91 5.38 10.18
N THR A 11 -11.56 6.66 10.34
CA THR A 11 -10.41 7.33 9.70
C THR A 11 -9.12 7.17 10.54
N GLY A 12 -9.08 6.19 11.43
CA GLY A 12 -7.91 5.89 12.26
C GLY A 12 -7.05 4.77 11.66
N PRO A 13 -5.76 4.72 11.96
CA PRO A 13 -4.91 3.61 11.53
C PRO A 13 -5.43 2.30 12.14
N THR A 14 -5.52 1.26 11.32
CA THR A 14 -5.97 -0.08 11.74
C THR A 14 -4.76 -0.89 12.19
N CYS A 15 -4.85 -1.50 13.37
CA CYS A 15 -3.80 -2.34 13.91
C CYS A 15 -3.84 -3.73 13.28
N LEU A 16 -2.70 -4.21 12.81
CA LEU A 16 -2.51 -5.55 12.30
C LEU A 16 -1.69 -6.36 13.31
N ASP A 17 -2.29 -7.39 13.92
CA ASP A 17 -1.56 -8.23 14.86
C ASP A 17 -0.62 -9.20 14.12
N LEU A 18 0.64 -8.80 14.01
CA LEU A 18 1.70 -9.56 13.34
C LEU A 18 2.48 -10.42 14.34
N SER A 19 2.60 -11.70 14.05
CA SER A 19 3.64 -12.54 14.63
C SER A 19 5.03 -12.05 14.24
N ARG A 20 6.07 -12.53 14.93
CA ARG A 20 7.46 -12.16 14.61
C ARG A 20 7.86 -12.52 13.19
N ALA A 21 7.44 -13.69 12.70
CA ALA A 21 7.73 -14.13 11.34
C ALA A 21 7.03 -13.23 10.30
N GLU A 22 5.75 -12.93 10.53
CA GLU A 22 5.01 -12.03 9.64
C GLU A 22 5.61 -10.62 9.65
N ALA A 23 5.95 -10.06 10.81
CA ALA A 23 6.61 -8.76 10.91
C ALA A 23 7.96 -8.73 10.19
N TRP A 24 8.73 -9.82 10.25
CA TRP A 24 9.99 -9.94 9.53
C TRP A 24 9.78 -9.92 8.01
N VAL A 25 8.82 -10.69 7.49
CA VAL A 25 8.51 -10.70 6.04
C VAL A 25 8.03 -9.33 5.56
N VAL A 26 7.15 -8.66 6.30
CA VAL A 26 6.68 -7.31 5.95
C VAL A 26 7.84 -6.31 5.95
N HIS A 27 8.71 -6.38 6.95
CA HIS A 27 9.91 -5.54 7.02
C HIS A 27 10.87 -5.83 5.87
N HIS A 28 11.10 -7.11 5.53
CA HIS A 28 11.94 -7.51 4.42
C HIS A 28 11.42 -6.96 3.09
N VAL A 29 10.12 -7.08 2.80
CA VAL A 29 9.51 -6.53 1.58
C VAL A 29 9.66 -5.01 1.51
N ALA A 30 9.44 -4.31 2.63
CA ALA A 30 9.66 -2.87 2.70
C ALA A 30 11.13 -2.50 2.46
N LEU A 31 12.07 -3.21 3.07
CA LEU A 31 13.50 -2.95 2.89
C LEU A 31 13.95 -3.23 1.45
N SER A 32 13.51 -4.35 0.87
CA SER A 32 13.80 -4.69 -0.53
C SER A 32 13.34 -3.61 -1.49
N ALA A 33 12.15 -3.02 -1.27
CA ALA A 33 11.65 -1.92 -2.08
C ALA A 33 12.48 -0.63 -1.94
N LEU A 34 13.16 -0.40 -0.82
CA LEU A 34 14.05 0.76 -0.63
C LEU A 34 15.41 0.55 -1.29
N THR A 35 15.85 -0.70 -1.43
CA THR A 35 17.18 -1.07 -1.94
C THR A 35 17.16 -1.57 -3.39
N ASP A 36 15.98 -1.69 -3.99
CA ASP A 36 15.88 -2.06 -5.40
C ASP A 36 16.41 -0.91 -6.26
N ASP A 37 17.64 -1.09 -6.75
CA ASP A 37 18.37 -0.15 -7.62
C ASP A 37 17.79 -0.09 -9.05
N GLY A 38 16.65 -0.76 -9.31
CA GLY A 38 16.03 -0.87 -10.64
C GLY A 38 15.50 0.44 -11.23
N GLU A 39 15.24 1.46 -10.41
CA GLU A 39 14.88 2.81 -10.87
C GLU A 39 16.08 3.75 -10.75
N SER A 40 16.31 4.60 -11.76
CA SER A 40 17.41 5.59 -11.82
C SER A 40 17.70 6.22 -10.46
N SER A 41 18.96 6.50 -10.11
CA SER A 41 19.38 7.10 -8.82
C SER A 41 18.71 8.44 -8.43
N HIS A 42 17.78 8.95 -9.24
CA HIS A 42 16.96 10.12 -9.01
C HIS A 42 15.46 9.82 -8.80
N ALA A 43 15.04 8.55 -8.85
CA ALA A 43 13.67 8.18 -8.51
C ALA A 43 13.43 8.41 -7.01
N PRO A 44 12.30 9.03 -6.63
CA PRO A 44 11.97 9.21 -5.23
C PRO A 44 11.79 7.84 -4.57
N GLN A 45 12.42 7.66 -3.40
CA GLN A 45 12.26 6.41 -2.63
C GLN A 45 10.77 6.15 -2.35
N PRO A 46 10.34 4.87 -2.36
CA PRO A 46 8.96 4.52 -2.06
C PRO A 46 8.60 4.93 -0.62
N TRP A 47 7.82 6.01 -0.48
CA TRP A 47 7.43 6.58 0.82
C TRP A 47 6.81 5.54 1.78
N TRP A 48 6.04 4.59 1.24
CA TRP A 48 5.36 3.55 2.02
C TRP A 48 6.36 2.59 2.67
N ALA A 49 7.48 2.36 2.01
CA ALA A 49 8.46 1.37 2.41
C ALA A 49 9.26 1.88 3.61
N LEU A 50 9.72 3.13 3.56
CA LEU A 50 10.42 3.78 4.68
C LEU A 50 9.52 3.86 5.91
N GLU A 51 8.29 4.34 5.74
CA GLU A 51 7.32 4.46 6.84
C GLU A 51 6.98 3.10 7.47
N THR A 52 6.81 2.06 6.64
CA THR A 52 6.55 0.69 7.13
C THR A 52 7.74 0.15 7.92
N ALA A 53 8.96 0.31 7.40
CA ALA A 53 10.17 -0.16 8.08
C ALA A 53 10.32 0.51 9.45
N GLN A 54 10.19 1.84 9.51
CA GLN A 54 10.27 2.62 10.75
C GLN A 54 9.20 2.22 11.77
N LYS A 55 7.95 2.03 11.32
CA LYS A 55 6.86 1.55 12.19
C LYS A 55 7.20 0.20 12.81
N LEU A 56 7.62 -0.78 12.01
CA LEU A 56 7.92 -2.11 12.50
C LEU A 56 9.13 -2.14 13.44
N GLU A 57 10.18 -1.37 13.15
CA GLU A 57 11.34 -1.20 14.03
C GLU A 57 10.96 -0.58 15.38
N ALA A 58 10.03 0.37 15.38
CA ALA A 58 9.46 0.98 16.59
C ALA A 58 8.41 0.09 17.30
N GLY A 59 8.11 -1.10 16.76
CA GLY A 59 7.07 -1.99 17.29
C GLY A 59 5.64 -1.52 17.01
N VAL A 60 5.45 -0.51 16.16
CA VAL A 60 4.15 0.00 15.71
C VAL A 60 3.63 -0.87 14.57
N ARG A 61 2.39 -1.37 14.73
CA ARG A 61 1.73 -2.25 13.75
C ARG A 61 0.41 -1.69 13.24
N SER A 62 0.28 -0.37 13.32
CA SER A 62 -0.93 0.35 12.91
C SER A 62 -0.67 1.02 11.58
N PHE A 63 -1.51 0.70 10.59
CA PHE A 63 -1.37 1.17 9.22
C PHE A 63 -2.58 1.98 8.79
N THR A 64 -2.35 3.00 7.98
CA THR A 64 -3.44 3.69 7.28
C THR A 64 -4.02 2.77 6.20
N GLN A 65 -5.19 3.13 5.67
CA GLN A 65 -5.80 2.35 4.59
C GLN A 65 -4.92 2.30 3.34
N PHE A 66 -4.25 3.40 3.00
CA PHE A 66 -3.39 3.46 1.83
C PHE A 66 -2.11 2.64 2.02
N GLU A 67 -1.52 2.67 3.22
CA GLU A 67 -0.40 1.80 3.59
C GLU A 67 -0.79 0.33 3.53
N GLY A 68 -1.94 -0.05 4.12
CA GLY A 68 -2.42 -1.43 4.12
C GLY A 68 -2.69 -1.95 2.70
N TRP A 69 -3.29 -1.14 1.83
CA TRP A 69 -3.47 -1.48 0.43
C TRP A 69 -2.12 -1.66 -0.30
N ARG A 70 -1.19 -0.71 -0.12
CA ARG A 70 0.10 -0.77 -0.81
C ARG A 70 0.92 -1.99 -0.36
N LEU A 71 0.94 -2.25 0.94
CA LEU A 71 1.59 -3.44 1.51
C LEU A 71 0.99 -4.73 0.97
N ARG A 72 -0.33 -4.81 0.82
CA ARG A 72 -0.97 -5.99 0.20
C ARG A 72 -0.43 -6.24 -1.20
N VAL A 73 -0.37 -5.22 -2.04
CA VAL A 73 0.10 -5.37 -3.42
C VAL A 73 1.52 -5.93 -3.45
N GLU A 74 2.41 -5.37 -2.65
CA GLU A 74 3.83 -5.76 -2.62
C GLU A 74 4.05 -7.14 -1.99
N LEU A 75 3.33 -7.49 -0.93
CA LEU A 75 3.39 -8.83 -0.34
C LEU A 75 2.90 -9.91 -1.30
N LEU A 76 1.85 -9.64 -2.07
CA LEU A 76 1.35 -10.58 -3.06
C LEU A 76 2.29 -10.70 -4.26
N ALA A 77 2.93 -9.59 -4.67
CA ALA A 77 3.97 -9.61 -5.70
C ALA A 77 5.18 -10.43 -5.25
N TYR A 78 5.69 -10.18 -4.04
CA TYR A 78 6.78 -10.94 -3.43
C TYR A 78 6.45 -12.43 -3.33
N ALA A 79 5.23 -12.79 -2.93
CA ALA A 79 4.82 -14.19 -2.84
C ALA A 79 4.62 -14.90 -4.19
N ALA A 80 4.44 -14.14 -5.28
CA ALA A 80 4.28 -14.64 -6.64
C ALA A 80 5.63 -14.80 -7.37
N ASP A 81 6.69 -14.16 -6.88
CA ASP A 81 8.04 -14.31 -7.40
C ASP A 81 8.56 -15.74 -7.11
N LEU A 82 9.03 -16.42 -8.16
CA LEU A 82 9.55 -17.79 -8.10
C LEU A 82 10.88 -17.90 -7.36
N SER A 83 11.58 -16.77 -7.16
CA SER A 83 12.81 -16.71 -6.37
C SER A 83 12.57 -16.60 -4.86
N THR A 84 11.33 -16.28 -4.44
CA THR A 84 10.96 -16.17 -3.04
C THR A 84 10.92 -17.56 -2.39
N PRO A 85 11.58 -17.76 -1.23
CA PRO A 85 11.49 -19.02 -0.49
C PRO A 85 10.05 -19.38 -0.12
N ASP A 86 9.67 -20.66 -0.26
CA ASP A 86 8.28 -21.13 -0.06
C ASP A 86 7.68 -20.69 1.28
N GLY A 87 8.48 -20.73 2.36
CA GLY A 87 8.06 -20.32 3.70
C GLY A 87 7.69 -18.83 3.75
N ASP A 88 8.52 -17.98 3.15
CA ASP A 88 8.29 -16.54 3.12
C ASP A 88 7.13 -16.19 2.19
N ALA A 89 7.00 -16.89 1.06
CA ALA A 89 5.89 -16.72 0.14
C ALA A 89 4.54 -17.12 0.76
N ALA A 90 4.50 -18.15 1.61
CA ALA A 90 3.29 -18.55 2.34
C ALA A 90 2.90 -17.51 3.41
N VAL A 91 3.89 -16.98 4.13
CA VAL A 91 3.68 -15.91 5.12
C VAL A 91 3.18 -14.64 4.43
N ALA A 92 3.83 -14.22 3.34
CA ALA A 92 3.46 -13.02 2.60
C ALA A 92 2.03 -13.10 2.04
N ARG A 93 1.63 -14.25 1.47
CA ARG A 93 0.23 -14.51 1.06
C ARG A 93 -0.74 -14.36 2.23
N THR A 94 -0.44 -15.02 3.35
CA THR A 94 -1.30 -14.98 4.54
C THR A 94 -1.51 -13.55 5.05
N VAL A 95 -0.45 -12.74 5.09
CA VAL A 95 -0.54 -11.33 5.50
C VAL A 95 -1.28 -10.50 4.46
N GLY A 96 -1.02 -10.69 3.17
CA GLY A 96 -1.73 -10.02 2.07
C GLY A 96 -3.25 -10.23 2.13
N ASP A 97 -3.69 -11.47 2.37
CA ASP A 97 -5.11 -11.84 2.51
C ASP A 97 -5.74 -11.24 3.79
N ARG A 98 -4.95 -11.07 4.85
CA ARG A 98 -5.41 -10.38 6.07
C ARG A 98 -5.56 -8.88 5.82
N LEU A 99 -4.63 -8.27 5.10
CA LEU A 99 -4.70 -6.86 4.72
C LEU A 99 -5.92 -6.61 3.84
N GLU A 100 -6.23 -7.48 2.88
CA GLU A 100 -7.43 -7.38 2.04
C GLU A 100 -8.73 -7.37 2.85
N ARG A 101 -8.80 -8.19 3.90
CA ARG A 101 -9.98 -8.25 4.78
C ARG A 101 -10.05 -7.07 5.75
N SER A 102 -8.91 -6.52 6.13
CA SER A 102 -8.81 -5.47 7.16
C SER A 102 -8.91 -4.06 6.57
N PHE A 103 -8.59 -3.90 5.29
CA PHE A 103 -8.54 -2.62 4.60
C PHE A 103 -9.44 -2.65 3.38
N ALA A 104 -10.33 -1.65 3.25
CA ALA A 104 -11.15 -1.52 2.05
C ALA A 104 -10.27 -1.29 0.80
N PRO A 105 -10.72 -1.78 -0.38
CA PRO A 105 -9.95 -1.70 -1.62
C PRO A 105 -9.53 -0.25 -1.94
N ALA A 106 -8.44 -0.09 -2.70
CA ALA A 106 -7.96 1.24 -3.06
C ALA A 106 -9.07 2.10 -3.67
N PRO A 107 -9.08 3.40 -3.40
CA PRO A 107 -9.92 4.32 -4.14
C PRO A 107 -9.60 4.15 -5.65
N PRO A 108 -10.62 4.22 -6.53
CA PRO A 108 -10.38 4.18 -7.96
C PRO A 108 -9.39 5.26 -8.33
N ALA A 109 -8.45 4.95 -9.24
CA ALA A 109 -7.57 5.97 -9.79
C ALA A 109 -8.44 7.11 -10.31
N ILE A 110 -8.15 8.35 -9.89
CA ILE A 110 -8.71 9.51 -10.56
C ILE A 110 -8.11 9.46 -11.97
N GLU A 111 -8.87 8.97 -12.94
CA GLU A 111 -8.55 9.18 -14.34
C GLU A 111 -8.46 10.69 -14.51
N ASN A 112 -7.23 11.19 -14.69
CA ASN A 112 -7.02 12.55 -15.16
C ASN A 112 -7.65 12.60 -16.54
N ASP A 113 -8.90 13.07 -16.59
CA ASP A 113 -9.60 13.40 -17.81
C ASP A 113 -8.79 14.52 -18.48
N MET A 114 -7.90 14.11 -19.38
CA MET A 114 -7.14 14.96 -20.30
C MET A 114 -8.07 15.63 -21.35
N ALA A 115 -9.28 16.00 -20.94
CA ALA A 115 -10.26 16.74 -21.73
C ALA A 115 -10.31 18.23 -21.35
N VAL A 116 -9.30 18.76 -20.65
CA VAL A 116 -9.19 20.20 -20.33
C VAL A 116 -8.17 20.92 -21.23
N ASP A 117 -7.85 20.37 -22.41
CA ASP A 117 -6.97 21.04 -23.39
C ASP A 117 -7.68 21.41 -24.72
N GLN A 118 -9.00 21.12 -24.83
CA GLN A 118 -9.74 21.33 -26.08
C GLN A 118 -10.87 22.37 -26.01
N ALA A 119 -10.86 23.25 -25.01
CA ALA A 119 -11.86 24.30 -24.87
C ALA A 119 -11.24 25.64 -24.44
N LEU A 120 -10.43 26.27 -25.31
CA LEU A 120 -10.40 27.73 -25.56
C LEU A 120 -9.24 28.12 -26.50
N ARG A 121 -9.15 27.53 -27.69
CA ARG A 121 -8.54 28.25 -28.82
C ARG A 121 -9.69 28.99 -29.51
N PRO A 122 -9.86 30.31 -29.32
CA PRO A 122 -10.81 31.06 -30.13
C PRO A 122 -10.29 31.05 -31.57
N ASP A 123 -11.17 30.68 -32.49
CA ASP A 123 -10.96 30.73 -33.93
C ASP A 123 -10.36 32.08 -34.33
N LEU A 124 -9.23 32.01 -35.04
CA LEU A 124 -8.73 33.11 -35.86
C LEU A 124 -9.40 32.96 -37.22
N ASP A 125 -10.38 33.83 -37.48
CA ASP A 125 -10.74 34.32 -38.81
C ASP A 125 -10.90 35.85 -38.74
#